data_AF-A0A2N9HDT6-F1
#
_entry.id   AF-A0A2N9HDT6-F1
#
_cell.length_a   1.000
_cell.length_b   1.000
_cell.length_c   1.000
_cell.angle_alpha   90.00
_cell.angle_beta   90.00
_cell.angle_gamma   90.00
#
_symmetry.space_group_name_H-M   'P 1'
#
loop_
_entity.id
_entity.type
_entity.pdbx_description
1 polymer ?
#
loop_
_entity_poly.entity_id
_entity_poly.type
_entity_poly.pdbx_seq_one_letter_code
_entity_poly.pdbx_strand_id
1 'polypeptide(L)'
;MATSEKGPMFIKAIDGTKEYKDKHYISRLFLEVIAEVGPENVVQIITDNASVMKSAGSIVEAEYPTIFWSPCVVHTLNLALKNICAPKNSLQNEHTYNECQWIVKVADEASFIRVFIMNHSMRLAIFNEFSPLKLLSIAETRFASTIVMLRRLKLIRKHLQSMVISEQWMSYREDDVGKAQTVRDYILNDVWWDNVDYIVRFTEPIYEMIRVADTDSPILHRVYEMWDSMIEKVKKEIYRFEGLEEDQSSTFFDVVYNILIDRWTKNCTPLHCLAHSLNPKYYTNQWINELKGRVPPHKDKEISDERNKCLKRYFPDIEERKKVHAEFGIFSGQINFDVDSMEERWTLDPMLWWLVHGSSLPILQTLAVKLLGQPCSSSCAERNWKTYAFVHSLKRNKITPKRAEDLVFVHCNLRLLSRRRDEYNKGKTQKWDIGGDSWDEPFGGGGPGLLEIANLSLDEPEMELRLVEIDGEDNGEEDDVM
;
A
#
# COMPACT_ATOMS: atom_id res chain seq x y z
N MET A 1 -4.80 -1.15 16.58
CA MET A 1 -5.26 0.20 16.17
C MET A 1 -6.70 0.06 15.74
N ALA A 2 -7.54 1.04 16.04
CA ALA A 2 -8.93 1.11 15.59
C ALA A 2 -9.12 2.37 14.75
N THR A 3 -10.10 2.36 13.86
CA THR A 3 -10.46 3.50 13.00
C THR A 3 -11.94 3.79 13.15
N SER A 4 -12.28 5.08 13.21
CA SER A 4 -13.64 5.58 13.26
C SER A 4 -13.79 6.74 12.28
N GLU A 5 -15.02 7.26 12.13
CA GLU A 5 -15.28 8.51 11.38
C GLU A 5 -14.41 9.68 11.84
N LYS A 6 -14.01 9.71 13.11
CA LYS A 6 -13.14 10.76 13.66
C LYS A 6 -11.66 10.51 13.36
N GLY A 7 -11.30 9.43 12.68
CA GLY A 7 -9.94 9.03 12.36
C GLY A 7 -9.41 7.85 13.21
N PRO A 8 -8.16 7.45 12.98
CA PRO A 8 -7.52 6.34 13.69
C PRO A 8 -7.21 6.66 15.16
N MET A 9 -7.18 5.61 15.97
CA MET A 9 -6.77 5.61 17.36
C MET A 9 -5.97 4.34 17.68
N PHE A 10 -4.89 4.48 18.42
CA PHE A 10 -4.15 3.33 18.91
C PHE A 10 -4.78 2.83 20.21
N ILE A 11 -5.29 1.60 20.22
CA ILE A 11 -5.99 1.03 21.38
C ILE A 11 -5.01 0.35 22.34
N LYS A 12 -4.23 -0.62 21.85
CA LYS A 12 -3.40 -1.46 22.69
C LYS A 12 -2.21 -2.03 21.92
N ALA A 13 -1.08 -2.16 22.60
CA ALA A 13 0.06 -2.99 22.21
C ALA A 13 0.18 -4.10 23.24
N ILE A 14 0.57 -5.30 22.81
CA ILE A 14 0.72 -6.47 23.69
C ILE A 14 2.03 -7.14 23.35
N ASP A 15 2.92 -7.28 24.33
CA ASP A 15 4.14 -8.06 24.17
C ASP A 15 3.82 -9.57 24.09
N GLY A 16 3.99 -10.15 22.90
CA GLY A 16 3.82 -11.59 22.65
C GLY A 16 5.14 -12.36 22.55
N THR A 17 6.27 -11.84 23.05
CA THR A 17 7.61 -12.44 22.82
C THR A 17 7.78 -13.82 23.44
N LYS A 18 7.10 -14.08 24.56
CA LYS A 18 7.17 -15.37 25.29
C LYS A 18 5.98 -16.30 25.02
N GLU A 19 5.08 -15.88 24.15
CA GLU A 19 3.81 -16.56 23.90
C GLU A 19 3.84 -17.30 22.58
N TYR A 20 3.22 -18.48 22.54
CA TYR A 20 2.98 -19.18 21.29
C TYR A 20 1.77 -18.54 20.59
N LYS A 21 2.04 -17.82 19.50
CA LYS A 21 1.05 -17.03 18.75
C LYS A 21 0.19 -17.92 17.86
N ASP A 22 -0.54 -18.86 18.46
CA ASP A 22 -1.52 -19.67 17.74
C ASP A 22 -2.85 -18.93 17.55
N LYS A 23 -3.78 -19.59 16.86
CA LYS A 23 -5.09 -19.00 16.54
C LYS A 23 -5.91 -18.68 17.80
N HIS A 24 -5.75 -19.45 18.88
CA HIS A 24 -6.53 -19.30 20.12
C HIS A 24 -6.01 -18.14 20.95
N TYR A 25 -4.68 -18.00 21.04
CA TYR A 25 -4.03 -16.88 21.66
C TYR A 25 -4.44 -15.57 20.97
N ILE A 26 -4.32 -15.52 19.64
CA ILE A 26 -4.66 -14.32 18.87
C ILE A 26 -6.15 -14.00 18.95
N SER A 27 -7.04 -14.99 18.80
CA SER A 27 -8.49 -14.75 18.88
C SER A 27 -8.90 -14.23 20.25
N ARG A 28 -8.33 -14.77 21.34
CA ARG A 28 -8.59 -14.28 22.70
C ARG A 28 -8.25 -12.79 22.83
N LEU A 29 -7.11 -12.37 22.30
CA LEU A 29 -6.73 -10.94 22.32
C LEU A 29 -7.70 -10.07 21.54
N PHE A 30 -8.17 -10.53 20.38
CA PHE A 30 -9.20 -9.79 19.62
C PHE A 30 -10.51 -9.70 20.39
N LEU A 31 -10.98 -10.81 20.98
CA LEU A 31 -12.22 -10.84 21.75
C LEU A 31 -12.16 -9.93 22.99
N GLU A 32 -11.03 -9.88 23.70
CA GLU A 32 -10.81 -8.96 24.83
C GLU A 32 -10.95 -7.50 24.39
N VAL A 33 -10.34 -7.12 23.26
CA VAL A 33 -10.42 -5.74 22.73
C VAL A 33 -11.83 -5.41 22.22
N ILE A 34 -12.50 -6.37 21.56
CA ILE A 34 -13.90 -6.18 21.11
C ILE A 34 -14.82 -5.96 22.32
N ALA A 35 -14.62 -6.73 23.40
CA ALA A 35 -15.40 -6.57 24.63
C ALA A 35 -15.16 -5.22 25.30
N GLU A 36 -13.92 -4.70 25.26
CA GLU A 36 -13.57 -3.38 25.78
C GLU A 36 -14.20 -2.24 24.95
N VAL A 37 -14.21 -2.36 23.62
CA VAL A 37 -14.78 -1.36 22.69
C VAL A 37 -16.31 -1.43 22.60
N GLY A 38 -16.88 -2.60 22.87
CA GLY A 38 -18.28 -2.93 22.62
C GLY A 38 -18.47 -3.53 21.21
N PRO A 39 -19.01 -4.75 21.07
CA PRO A 39 -19.17 -5.42 19.78
C PRO A 39 -20.06 -4.65 18.79
N GLU A 40 -21.01 -3.85 19.27
CA GLU A 40 -21.88 -2.99 18.47
C GLU A 40 -21.13 -1.83 17.77
N ASN A 41 -19.93 -1.49 18.26
CA ASN A 41 -19.07 -0.43 17.74
C ASN A 41 -18.01 -0.97 16.76
N VAL A 42 -17.95 -2.29 16.56
CA VAL A 42 -16.95 -2.94 15.69
C VAL A 42 -17.64 -3.45 14.43
N VAL A 43 -17.13 -3.02 13.28
CA VAL A 43 -17.61 -3.49 11.97
C VAL A 43 -16.77 -4.66 11.47
N GLN A 44 -15.44 -4.54 11.53
CA GLN A 44 -14.53 -5.55 11.02
C GLN A 44 -13.19 -5.56 11.75
N ILE A 45 -12.48 -6.67 11.63
CA ILE A 45 -11.08 -6.82 12.01
C ILE A 45 -10.27 -7.05 10.73
N ILE A 46 -9.21 -6.26 10.56
CA ILE A 46 -8.30 -6.35 9.42
C ILE A 46 -6.95 -6.88 9.88
N THR A 47 -6.47 -7.95 9.26
CA THR A 47 -5.17 -8.58 9.58
C THR A 47 -4.40 -8.94 8.32
N ASP A 48 -3.16 -9.37 8.45
CA ASP A 48 -2.44 -10.04 7.37
C ASP A 48 -3.11 -11.36 6.95
N ASN A 49 -2.58 -11.98 5.89
CA ASN A 49 -3.14 -13.18 5.29
C ASN A 49 -2.57 -14.48 5.89
N ALA A 50 -1.89 -14.42 7.04
CA ALA A 50 -1.36 -15.61 7.68
C ALA A 50 -2.49 -16.57 8.08
N SER A 51 -2.24 -17.87 7.96
CA SER A 51 -3.23 -18.91 8.28
C SER A 51 -3.74 -18.83 9.72
N VAL A 52 -2.87 -18.44 10.65
CA VAL A 52 -3.19 -18.19 12.06
C VAL A 52 -4.17 -17.03 12.19
N MET A 53 -3.92 -15.91 11.51
CA MET A 53 -4.78 -14.72 11.57
C MET A 53 -6.16 -15.00 10.96
N LYS A 54 -6.19 -15.70 9.81
CA LYS A 54 -7.44 -16.17 9.20
C LYS A 54 -8.25 -17.05 10.16
N SER A 55 -7.58 -18.01 10.81
CA SER A 55 -8.24 -18.91 11.77
C SER A 55 -8.75 -18.17 13.00
N ALA A 56 -7.98 -17.20 13.51
CA ALA A 56 -8.41 -16.34 14.61
C ALA A 56 -9.60 -15.45 14.22
N GLY A 57 -9.60 -14.90 13.01
CA GLY A 57 -10.71 -14.17 12.43
C GLY A 57 -11.98 -15.01 12.40
N SER A 58 -11.91 -16.25 11.90
CA SER A 58 -13.07 -17.16 11.89
C SER A 58 -13.61 -17.48 13.30
N ILE A 59 -12.76 -17.52 14.33
CA ILE A 59 -13.22 -17.67 15.72
C ILE A 59 -14.00 -16.44 16.16
N VAL A 60 -13.51 -15.24 15.83
CA VAL A 60 -14.22 -13.98 16.15
C VAL A 60 -15.56 -13.90 15.42
N GLU A 61 -15.61 -14.27 14.14
CA GLU A 61 -16.86 -14.26 13.35
C GLU A 61 -17.90 -15.25 13.89
N ALA A 62 -17.46 -16.35 14.51
CA ALA A 62 -18.36 -17.30 15.16
C ALA A 62 -18.94 -16.76 16.46
N GLU A 63 -18.16 -16.01 17.24
CA GLU A 63 -18.60 -15.37 18.50
C GLU A 63 -19.49 -14.15 18.22
N TYR A 64 -19.10 -13.34 17.24
CA TYR A 64 -19.80 -12.11 16.84
C TYR A 64 -20.17 -12.15 15.35
N PRO A 65 -21.33 -12.73 14.99
CA PRO A 65 -21.73 -12.90 13.59
C PRO A 65 -21.83 -11.61 12.79
N THR A 66 -22.00 -10.44 13.42
CA THR A 66 -22.08 -9.14 12.74
C THR A 66 -20.71 -8.49 12.47
N ILE A 67 -19.63 -9.00 13.08
CA ILE A 67 -18.26 -8.52 12.88
C ILE A 67 -17.58 -9.34 11.78
N PHE A 68 -16.98 -8.68 10.81
CA PHE A 68 -16.32 -9.34 9.68
C PHE A 68 -14.82 -9.47 9.92
N TRP A 69 -14.22 -10.58 9.49
CA TRP A 69 -12.78 -10.64 9.27
C TRP A 69 -12.47 -10.30 7.82
N SER A 70 -11.56 -9.35 7.62
CA SER A 70 -11.09 -8.92 6.30
C SER A 70 -9.57 -9.07 6.20
N PRO A 71 -9.05 -9.69 5.13
CA PRO A 71 -7.63 -9.67 4.83
C PRO A 71 -7.17 -8.25 4.44
N CYS A 72 -5.92 -7.93 4.76
CA CYS A 72 -5.29 -6.66 4.40
C CYS A 72 -5.03 -6.58 2.89
N VAL A 73 -5.64 -5.60 2.23
CA VAL A 73 -5.48 -5.37 0.78
C VAL A 73 -4.01 -5.16 0.38
N VAL A 74 -3.27 -4.36 1.15
CA VAL A 74 -1.84 -4.08 0.90
C VAL A 74 -1.02 -5.37 0.96
N HIS A 75 -1.25 -6.20 1.98
CA HIS A 75 -0.56 -7.46 2.12
C HIS A 75 -0.92 -8.42 0.98
N THR A 76 -2.19 -8.47 0.58
CA THR A 76 -2.67 -9.25 -0.58
C THR A 76 -1.95 -8.83 -1.87
N LEU A 77 -1.91 -7.54 -2.19
CA LEU A 77 -1.26 -7.03 -3.40
C LEU A 77 0.25 -7.25 -3.37
N ASN A 78 0.88 -7.12 -2.20
CA ASN A 78 2.29 -7.45 -2.07
C ASN A 78 2.57 -8.94 -2.32
N LEU A 79 1.69 -9.84 -1.88
CA LEU A 79 1.80 -11.26 -2.20
C LEU A 79 1.58 -11.53 -3.70
N ALA A 80 0.76 -10.73 -4.39
CA ALA A 80 0.67 -10.79 -5.85
C ALA A 80 2.00 -10.40 -6.51
N LEU A 81 2.57 -9.26 -6.13
CA LEU A 81 3.88 -8.83 -6.63
C LEU A 81 4.98 -9.86 -6.32
N LYS A 82 4.96 -10.49 -5.14
CA LYS A 82 5.90 -11.56 -4.81
C LYS A 82 5.74 -12.78 -5.73
N ASN A 83 4.51 -13.15 -6.07
CA ASN A 83 4.27 -14.26 -7.00
C ASN A 83 4.76 -13.94 -8.42
N ILE A 84 4.69 -12.67 -8.84
CA ILE A 84 5.17 -12.20 -10.16
C ILE A 84 6.70 -12.07 -10.18
N CYS A 85 7.29 -11.41 -9.18
CA CYS A 85 8.71 -11.08 -9.17
C CYS A 85 9.62 -12.19 -8.59
N ALA A 86 9.04 -13.16 -7.89
CA ALA A 86 9.75 -14.29 -7.28
C ALA A 86 8.90 -15.57 -7.31
N PRO A 87 8.47 -16.03 -8.51
CA PRO A 87 7.71 -17.27 -8.66
C PRO A 87 8.53 -18.45 -8.12
N LYS A 88 7.88 -19.34 -7.36
CA LYS A 88 8.54 -20.56 -6.89
C LYS A 88 8.63 -21.56 -8.03
N ASN A 89 9.81 -22.16 -8.21
CA ASN A 89 9.97 -23.30 -9.11
C ASN A 89 9.41 -24.56 -8.42
N SER A 90 8.21 -24.98 -8.82
CA SER A 90 7.56 -26.20 -8.37
C SER A 90 6.72 -26.81 -9.49
N LEU A 91 6.46 -28.12 -9.43
CA LEU A 91 5.65 -28.83 -10.43
C LEU A 91 4.25 -28.21 -10.65
N GLN A 92 3.69 -27.57 -9.63
CA GLN A 92 2.38 -26.93 -9.69
C GLN A 92 2.43 -25.48 -10.22
N ASN A 93 3.62 -24.89 -10.33
CA ASN A 93 3.82 -23.48 -10.67
C ASN A 93 4.79 -23.32 -11.86
N GLU A 94 5.00 -24.38 -12.64
CA GLU A 94 5.96 -24.44 -13.75
C GLU A 94 5.65 -23.40 -14.83
N HIS A 95 4.38 -23.29 -15.24
CA HIS A 95 3.95 -22.31 -16.23
C HIS A 95 4.22 -20.87 -15.77
N THR A 96 3.79 -20.53 -14.55
CA THR A 96 4.06 -19.21 -13.97
C THR A 96 5.55 -18.93 -13.81
N TYR A 97 6.34 -19.93 -13.41
CA TYR A 97 7.79 -19.79 -13.33
C TYR A 97 8.39 -19.50 -14.70
N ASN A 98 7.99 -20.22 -15.75
CA ASN A 98 8.52 -20.04 -17.10
C ASN A 98 8.23 -18.63 -17.66
N GLU A 99 7.02 -18.12 -17.44
CA GLU A 99 6.61 -16.78 -17.92
C GLU A 99 7.22 -15.63 -17.10
N CYS A 100 7.57 -15.85 -15.82
CA CYS A 100 8.05 -14.78 -14.92
C CYS A 100 9.54 -14.88 -14.52
N GLN A 101 10.26 -15.96 -14.84
CA GLN A 101 11.66 -16.16 -14.43
C GLN A 101 12.61 -15.05 -14.91
N TRP A 102 12.32 -14.42 -16.05
CA TRP A 102 13.14 -13.33 -16.57
C TRP A 102 13.11 -12.11 -15.63
N ILE A 103 12.01 -11.89 -14.92
CA ILE A 103 11.86 -10.83 -13.91
C ILE A 103 12.78 -11.11 -12.72
N VAL A 104 12.86 -12.38 -12.29
CA VAL A 104 13.76 -12.83 -11.21
C VAL A 104 15.21 -12.53 -11.60
N LYS A 105 15.59 -12.88 -12.84
CA LYS A 105 16.93 -12.61 -13.36
C LYS A 105 17.26 -11.12 -13.32
N VAL A 106 16.38 -10.25 -13.83
CA VAL A 106 16.60 -8.79 -13.81
C VAL A 106 16.69 -8.26 -12.37
N ALA A 107 15.86 -8.77 -11.46
CA ALA A 107 15.88 -8.40 -10.06
C ALA A 107 17.18 -8.82 -9.36
N ASP A 108 17.68 -10.02 -9.62
CA ASP A 108 18.94 -10.53 -9.09
C ASP A 108 20.14 -9.72 -9.62
N GLU A 109 20.15 -9.37 -10.90
CA GLU A 109 21.17 -8.52 -11.51
C GLU A 109 21.16 -7.10 -10.92
N ALA A 110 19.98 -6.51 -10.72
CA ALA A 110 19.83 -5.21 -10.05
C ALA A 110 20.30 -5.27 -8.58
N SER A 111 19.98 -6.35 -7.87
CA SER A 111 20.44 -6.59 -6.51
C SER A 111 21.96 -6.73 -6.45
N PHE A 112 22.54 -7.45 -7.41
CA PHE A 112 23.99 -7.61 -7.56
C PHE A 112 24.69 -6.26 -7.77
N ILE A 113 24.21 -5.42 -8.68
CA ILE A 113 24.73 -4.05 -8.90
C ILE A 113 24.73 -3.26 -7.59
N ARG A 114 23.58 -3.28 -6.89
CA ARG A 114 23.43 -2.56 -5.62
C ARG A 114 24.42 -3.06 -4.56
N VAL A 115 24.50 -4.37 -4.36
CA VAL A 115 25.38 -4.99 -3.35
C VAL A 115 26.84 -4.71 -3.67
N PHE A 116 27.21 -4.79 -4.95
CA PHE A 116 28.56 -4.56 -5.42
C PHE A 116 29.04 -3.13 -5.15
N ILE A 117 28.18 -2.13 -5.36
CA ILE A 117 28.49 -0.71 -5.12
C ILE A 117 28.48 -0.40 -3.62
N MET A 118 27.45 -0.81 -2.89
CA MET A 118 27.21 -0.36 -1.52
C MET A 118 28.10 -1.03 -0.46
N ASN A 119 28.61 -2.25 -0.72
CA ASN A 119 29.37 -3.00 0.29
C ASN A 119 30.85 -2.61 0.35
N HIS A 120 31.39 -1.89 -0.63
CA HIS A 120 32.79 -1.49 -0.68
C HIS A 120 32.92 0.02 -0.54
N SER A 121 33.64 0.49 0.49
CA SER A 121 33.76 1.91 0.83
C SER A 121 34.23 2.78 -0.34
N MET A 122 35.21 2.32 -1.12
CA MET A 122 35.70 3.07 -2.28
C MET A 122 34.67 3.16 -3.42
N ARG A 123 33.92 2.08 -3.70
CA ARG A 123 32.91 2.07 -4.77
C ARG A 123 31.71 2.94 -4.39
N LEU A 124 31.35 2.90 -3.11
CA LEU A 124 30.35 3.79 -2.53
C LEU A 124 30.80 5.26 -2.58
N ALA A 125 32.07 5.55 -2.29
CA ALA A 125 32.62 6.91 -2.40
C ALA A 125 32.53 7.42 -3.84
N ILE A 126 32.99 6.63 -4.82
CA ILE A 126 32.85 6.96 -6.25
C ILE A 126 31.38 7.19 -6.57
N PHE A 127 30.47 6.29 -6.20
CA PHE A 127 29.04 6.45 -6.47
C PHE A 127 28.45 7.76 -5.91
N ASN A 128 28.84 8.15 -4.69
CA ASN A 128 28.36 9.38 -4.06
C ASN A 128 28.86 10.66 -4.76
N GLU A 129 29.95 10.59 -5.53
CA GLU A 129 30.40 11.72 -6.37
C GLU A 129 29.49 11.93 -7.60
N PHE A 130 28.89 10.86 -8.11
CA PHE A 130 28.05 10.91 -9.30
C PHE A 130 26.56 11.05 -9.01
N SER A 131 26.08 10.63 -7.83
CA SER A 131 24.65 10.70 -7.51
C SER A 131 24.40 11.28 -6.12
N PRO A 132 23.53 12.30 -6.00
CA PRO A 132 23.07 12.78 -4.70
C PRO A 132 22.08 11.80 -4.04
N LEU A 133 21.55 10.84 -4.80
CA LEU A 133 20.57 9.86 -4.33
C LEU A 133 21.25 8.55 -3.94
N LYS A 134 20.86 7.99 -2.79
CA LYS A 134 21.36 6.70 -2.32
C LYS A 134 20.61 5.53 -2.97
N LEU A 135 21.33 4.44 -3.23
CA LEU A 135 20.74 3.14 -3.53
C LEU A 135 19.98 2.62 -2.29
N LEU A 136 18.75 2.16 -2.50
CA LEU A 136 17.92 1.67 -1.40
C LEU A 136 18.38 0.27 -0.97
N SER A 137 18.45 0.06 0.35
CA SER A 137 18.56 -1.29 0.93
C SER A 137 17.19 -1.94 0.92
N ILE A 138 17.06 -3.09 0.25
CA ILE A 138 15.86 -3.92 0.39
C ILE A 138 15.85 -4.50 1.81
N ALA A 139 14.82 -4.19 2.58
CA ALA A 139 14.43 -5.03 3.69
C ALA A 139 13.42 -6.05 3.16
N GLU A 140 13.67 -7.36 3.36
CA GLU A 140 12.76 -8.45 2.94
C GLU A 140 11.31 -8.27 3.45
N THR A 141 11.13 -7.43 4.48
CA THR A 141 9.88 -7.16 5.18
C THR A 141 9.07 -5.98 4.62
N ARG A 142 9.54 -5.28 3.57
CA ARG A 142 8.84 -4.10 3.02
C ARG A 142 8.07 -4.44 1.74
N PHE A 143 6.84 -3.95 1.63
CA PHE A 143 5.98 -4.18 0.47
C PHE A 143 6.65 -3.72 -0.84
N ALA A 144 6.42 -4.47 -1.92
CA ALA A 144 6.90 -4.17 -3.27
C ALA A 144 8.41 -3.92 -3.38
N SER A 145 9.24 -4.51 -2.51
CA SER A 145 10.67 -4.20 -2.38
C SER A 145 11.45 -4.27 -3.69
N THR A 146 11.19 -5.28 -4.52
CA THR A 146 11.82 -5.45 -5.84
C THR A 146 11.48 -4.29 -6.76
N ILE A 147 10.20 -3.90 -6.82
CA ILE A 147 9.72 -2.81 -7.68
C ILE A 147 10.31 -1.47 -7.23
N VAL A 148 10.34 -1.21 -5.92
CA VAL A 148 10.95 0.00 -5.35
C VAL A 148 12.44 0.10 -5.71
N MET A 149 13.18 -1.01 -5.62
CA MET A 149 14.59 -1.06 -6.03
C MET A 149 14.74 -0.73 -7.51
N LEU A 150 13.98 -1.38 -8.39
CA LEU A 150 14.05 -1.17 -9.83
C LEU A 150 13.70 0.28 -10.22
N ARG A 151 12.68 0.87 -9.58
CA ARG A 151 12.33 2.29 -9.76
C ARG A 151 13.46 3.23 -9.34
N ARG A 152 14.06 3.01 -8.16
CA ARG A 152 15.20 3.83 -7.71
C ARG A 152 16.38 3.68 -8.67
N LEU A 153 16.67 2.46 -9.12
CA LEU A 153 17.76 2.19 -10.05
C LEU A 153 17.55 2.90 -11.40
N LYS A 154 16.33 2.86 -11.92
CA LYS A 154 15.93 3.58 -13.14
C LYS A 154 16.08 5.10 -12.98
N LEU A 155 15.70 5.66 -11.83
CA LEU A 155 15.83 7.09 -11.55
C LEU A 155 17.29 7.56 -11.61
N ILE A 156 18.23 6.75 -11.11
CA ILE A 156 19.67 7.08 -11.10
C ILE A 156 20.42 6.54 -12.34
N ARG A 157 19.73 6.01 -13.36
CA ARG A 157 20.35 5.39 -14.55
C ARG A 157 21.46 6.23 -15.16
N LYS A 158 21.20 7.52 -15.42
CA LYS A 158 22.19 8.43 -16.04
C LYS A 158 23.45 8.58 -15.18
N HIS A 159 23.28 8.74 -13.87
CA HIS A 159 24.40 8.84 -12.93
C HIS A 159 25.22 7.55 -12.90
N LEU A 160 24.56 6.38 -12.86
CA LEU A 160 25.23 5.08 -12.92
C LEU A 160 26.01 4.90 -14.24
N GLN A 161 25.43 5.29 -15.37
CA GLN A 161 26.08 5.21 -16.67
C GLN A 161 27.33 6.11 -16.73
N SER A 162 27.25 7.35 -16.25
CA SER A 162 28.40 8.25 -16.13
C SER A 162 29.47 7.72 -15.19
N MET A 163 29.08 7.12 -14.06
CA MET A 163 29.99 6.54 -13.09
C MET A 163 30.81 5.40 -13.72
N VAL A 164 30.17 4.43 -14.38
CA VAL A 164 30.88 3.24 -14.88
C VAL A 164 31.81 3.52 -16.05
N ILE A 165 31.64 4.65 -16.75
CA ILE A 165 32.54 5.09 -17.84
C ILE A 165 33.65 6.03 -17.35
N SER A 166 33.62 6.47 -16.10
CA SER A 166 34.60 7.40 -15.54
C SER A 166 36.00 6.78 -15.43
N GLU A 167 37.03 7.62 -15.49
CA GLU A 167 38.42 7.18 -15.25
C GLU A 167 38.61 6.62 -13.84
N GLN A 168 37.89 7.17 -12.85
CA GLN A 168 37.90 6.67 -11.47
C GLN A 168 37.42 5.22 -11.40
N TRP A 169 36.33 4.88 -12.10
CA TRP A 169 35.84 3.50 -12.16
C TRP A 169 36.76 2.59 -12.98
N MET A 170 37.34 3.08 -14.08
CA MET A 170 38.26 2.29 -14.91
C MET A 170 39.64 2.07 -14.25
N SER A 171 40.08 2.99 -13.39
CA SER A 171 41.32 2.90 -12.63
C SER A 171 41.17 2.07 -11.36
N TYR A 172 39.96 1.65 -11.01
CA TYR A 172 39.69 0.72 -9.92
C TYR A 172 40.29 -0.66 -10.25
N ARG A 173 41.46 -0.96 -9.66
CA ARG A 173 42.23 -2.20 -9.89
C ARG A 173 42.25 -3.17 -8.70
N GLU A 174 41.48 -2.89 -7.64
CA GLU A 174 41.36 -3.79 -6.48
C GLU A 174 40.30 -4.89 -6.71
N ASP A 175 40.22 -5.83 -5.76
CA ASP A 175 39.43 -7.08 -5.79
C ASP A 175 38.12 -6.99 -6.60
N ASP A 176 37.89 -8.06 -7.37
CA ASP A 176 36.69 -8.30 -8.19
C ASP A 176 36.57 -7.54 -9.53
N VAL A 177 37.67 -7.31 -10.26
CA VAL A 177 37.66 -6.72 -11.62
C VAL A 177 36.63 -7.37 -12.56
N GLY A 178 36.49 -8.70 -12.51
CA GLY A 178 35.50 -9.42 -13.32
C GLY A 178 34.06 -9.01 -12.98
N LYS A 179 33.72 -8.86 -11.70
CA LYS A 179 32.39 -8.39 -11.26
C LYS A 179 32.17 -6.93 -11.60
N ALA A 180 33.20 -6.09 -11.50
CA ALA A 180 33.14 -4.69 -11.91
C ALA A 180 32.81 -4.55 -13.40
N GLN A 181 33.42 -5.40 -14.24
CA GLN A 181 33.11 -5.49 -15.66
C GLN A 181 31.66 -5.95 -15.88
N THR A 182 31.20 -6.98 -15.17
CA THR A 182 29.79 -7.43 -15.26
C THR A 182 28.81 -6.32 -14.89
N VAL A 183 29.07 -5.56 -13.82
CA VAL A 183 28.25 -4.40 -13.42
C VAL A 183 28.22 -3.33 -14.51
N ARG A 184 29.38 -3.03 -15.11
CA ARG A 184 29.48 -2.10 -16.24
C ARG A 184 28.66 -2.60 -17.44
N ASP A 185 28.77 -3.89 -17.78
CA ASP A 185 28.06 -4.48 -18.90
C ASP A 185 26.54 -4.39 -18.71
N TYR A 186 26.03 -4.65 -17.50
CA TYR A 186 24.60 -4.47 -17.20
C TYR A 186 24.15 -3.00 -17.29
N ILE A 187 24.91 -2.07 -16.70
CA ILE A 187 24.55 -0.64 -16.67
C ILE A 187 24.58 -0.01 -18.08
N LEU A 188 25.42 -0.51 -18.99
CA LEU A 188 25.51 -0.02 -20.37
C LEU A 188 24.62 -0.80 -21.36
N ASN A 189 23.89 -1.82 -20.91
CA ASN A 189 23.04 -2.63 -21.77
C ASN A 189 21.63 -2.04 -21.87
N ASP A 190 21.28 -1.50 -23.04
CA ASP A 190 19.97 -0.90 -23.28
C ASP A 190 18.82 -1.90 -23.23
N VAL A 191 19.02 -3.13 -23.73
CA VAL A 191 18.01 -4.20 -23.65
C VAL A 191 17.69 -4.57 -22.19
N TRP A 192 18.71 -4.55 -21.33
CA TRP A 192 18.52 -4.78 -19.90
C TRP A 192 17.68 -3.66 -19.28
N TRP A 193 17.95 -2.40 -19.63
CA TRP A 193 17.15 -1.27 -19.17
C TRP A 193 15.72 -1.26 -19.72
N ASP A 194 15.50 -1.75 -20.94
CA ASP A 194 14.16 -1.90 -21.51
C ASP A 194 13.35 -2.92 -20.71
N ASN A 195 13.97 -4.02 -20.26
CA ASN A 195 13.33 -4.98 -19.36
C ASN A 195 13.01 -4.36 -17.99
N VAL A 196 13.92 -3.56 -17.42
CA VAL A 196 13.67 -2.83 -16.16
C VAL A 196 12.51 -1.85 -16.33
N ASP A 197 12.48 -1.11 -17.43
CA ASP A 197 11.41 -0.16 -17.75
C ASP A 197 10.07 -0.89 -17.89
N TYR A 198 10.06 -2.01 -18.60
CA TYR A 198 8.86 -2.83 -18.78
C TYR A 198 8.31 -3.31 -17.43
N ILE A 199 9.15 -3.90 -16.57
CA ILE A 199 8.74 -4.36 -15.23
C ILE A 199 8.11 -3.23 -14.43
N VAL A 200 8.76 -2.06 -14.41
CA VAL A 200 8.26 -0.90 -13.66
C VAL A 200 6.90 -0.44 -14.22
N ARG A 201 6.75 -0.37 -15.55
CA ARG A 201 5.52 0.12 -16.17
C ARG A 201 4.30 -0.77 -15.91
N PHE A 202 4.40 -2.07 -16.15
CA PHE A 202 3.22 -2.93 -15.98
C PHE A 202 2.89 -3.17 -14.50
N THR A 203 3.86 -3.08 -13.59
CA THR A 203 3.62 -3.19 -12.14
C THR A 203 3.21 -1.87 -11.48
N GLU A 204 3.30 -0.74 -12.21
CA GLU A 204 2.91 0.59 -11.71
C GLU A 204 1.48 0.62 -11.16
N PRO A 205 0.44 0.11 -11.86
CA PRO A 205 -0.93 0.18 -11.35
C PRO A 205 -1.13 -0.62 -10.05
N ILE A 206 -0.42 -1.75 -9.90
CA ILE A 206 -0.43 -2.56 -8.67
C ILE A 206 0.21 -1.78 -7.54
N TYR A 207 1.36 -1.15 -7.81
CA TYR A 207 2.08 -0.34 -6.85
C TYR A 207 1.27 0.90 -6.42
N GLU A 208 0.66 1.63 -7.37
CA GLU A 208 -0.23 2.77 -7.07
C GLU A 208 -1.38 2.37 -6.15
N MET A 209 -2.02 1.23 -6.41
CA MET A 209 -3.09 0.72 -5.55
C MET A 209 -2.57 0.39 -4.14
N ILE A 210 -1.39 -0.24 -4.02
CA ILE A 210 -0.74 -0.44 -2.72
C ILE A 210 -0.54 0.90 -2.00
N ARG A 211 -0.10 1.94 -2.70
CA ARG A 211 0.17 3.25 -2.11
C ARG A 211 -1.07 3.95 -1.58
N VAL A 212 -2.18 3.86 -2.31
CA VAL A 212 -3.47 4.40 -1.85
C VAL A 212 -3.99 3.59 -0.66
N ALA A 213 -3.86 2.25 -0.71
CA ALA A 213 -4.33 1.35 0.34
C ALA A 213 -3.47 1.31 1.61
N ASP A 214 -2.19 1.69 1.52
CA ASP A 214 -1.28 1.78 2.67
C ASP A 214 -1.48 3.08 3.46
N THR A 215 -2.70 3.60 3.49
CA THR A 215 -3.09 4.75 4.31
C THR A 215 -4.15 4.34 5.34
N ASP A 216 -4.38 5.21 6.31
CA ASP A 216 -5.50 5.13 7.26
C ASP A 216 -6.81 5.70 6.66
N SER A 217 -6.79 6.04 5.36
CA SER A 217 -7.93 6.62 4.67
C SER A 217 -9.07 5.62 4.52
N PRO A 218 -10.33 6.10 4.57
CA PRO A 218 -11.49 5.25 4.49
C PRO A 218 -11.78 4.86 3.03
N ILE A 219 -11.14 3.79 2.54
CA ILE A 219 -11.18 3.41 1.12
C ILE A 219 -11.79 2.03 0.86
N LEU A 220 -12.37 1.36 1.86
CA LEU A 220 -12.97 0.02 1.70
C LEU A 220 -13.92 -0.04 0.48
N HIS A 221 -14.74 1.00 0.32
CA HIS A 221 -15.72 1.14 -0.75
C HIS A 221 -15.11 1.30 -2.16
N ARG A 222 -13.83 1.66 -2.26
CA ARG A 222 -13.09 1.82 -3.52
C ARG A 222 -12.35 0.57 -3.95
N VAL A 223 -12.06 -0.35 -3.03
CA VAL A 223 -11.19 -1.51 -3.26
C VAL A 223 -11.61 -2.32 -4.49
N TYR A 224 -12.91 -2.60 -4.65
CA TYR A 224 -13.43 -3.35 -5.79
C TYR A 224 -13.11 -2.67 -7.13
N GLU A 225 -13.49 -1.39 -7.26
CA GLU A 225 -13.28 -0.61 -8.48
C GLU A 225 -11.80 -0.36 -8.77
N MET A 226 -11.00 -0.14 -7.73
CA MET A 226 -9.55 0.00 -7.84
C MET A 226 -8.91 -1.28 -8.35
N TRP A 227 -9.40 -2.46 -7.92
CA TRP A 227 -8.86 -3.74 -8.36
C TRP A 227 -9.14 -4.00 -9.84
N ASP A 228 -10.38 -3.82 -10.28
CA ASP A 228 -10.77 -3.96 -11.68
C ASP A 228 -9.99 -2.99 -12.58
N SER A 229 -9.95 -1.71 -12.20
CA SER A 229 -9.24 -0.68 -12.96
C SER A 229 -7.73 -0.92 -12.97
N MET A 230 -7.17 -1.50 -11.91
CA MET A 230 -5.76 -1.87 -11.84
C MET A 230 -5.45 -3.01 -12.81
N ILE A 231 -6.27 -4.07 -12.87
CA ILE A 231 -6.10 -5.17 -13.83
C ILE A 231 -6.16 -4.65 -15.27
N GLU A 232 -7.12 -3.78 -15.59
CA GLU A 232 -7.24 -3.21 -16.94
C GLU A 232 -6.03 -2.36 -17.33
N LYS A 233 -5.49 -1.56 -16.39
CA LYS A 233 -4.26 -0.80 -16.64
C LYS A 233 -3.05 -1.73 -16.83
N VAL A 234 -2.92 -2.80 -16.04
CA VAL A 234 -1.87 -3.82 -16.20
C VAL A 234 -1.97 -4.47 -17.58
N LYS A 235 -3.19 -4.86 -18.01
CA LYS A 235 -3.45 -5.43 -19.34
C LYS A 235 -2.97 -4.50 -20.44
N LYS A 236 -3.36 -3.23 -20.40
CA LYS A 236 -2.98 -2.22 -21.39
C LYS A 236 -1.46 -2.05 -21.51
N GLU A 237 -0.74 -2.03 -20.39
CA GLU A 237 0.71 -1.90 -20.41
C GLU A 237 1.41 -3.14 -20.98
N ILE A 238 0.93 -4.35 -20.65
CA ILE A 238 1.45 -5.61 -21.20
C ILE A 238 1.18 -5.70 -22.70
N TYR A 239 -0.07 -5.48 -23.13
CA TYR A 239 -0.45 -5.55 -24.54
C TYR A 239 0.30 -4.51 -25.38
N ARG A 240 0.51 -3.30 -24.85
CA ARG A 240 1.30 -2.28 -25.54
C ARG A 240 2.75 -2.72 -25.75
N PHE A 241 3.35 -3.39 -24.77
CA PHE A 241 4.73 -3.88 -24.88
C PHE A 241 4.84 -5.06 -25.85
N GLU A 242 3.88 -5.98 -25.83
CA GLU A 242 3.84 -7.15 -26.72
C GLU A 242 3.34 -6.81 -28.14
N GLY A 243 2.83 -5.59 -28.36
CA GLY A 243 2.29 -5.15 -29.65
C GLY A 243 0.96 -5.81 -30.00
N LEU A 244 0.14 -6.13 -28.99
CA LEU A 244 -1.11 -6.87 -29.13
C LEU A 244 -2.35 -5.95 -29.23
N GLU A 245 -3.32 -6.38 -30.03
CA GLU A 245 -4.66 -5.80 -30.10
C GLU A 245 -5.58 -6.37 -29.00
N GLU A 246 -6.72 -5.71 -28.70
CA GLU A 246 -7.59 -6.08 -27.56
C GLU A 246 -8.20 -7.49 -27.65
N ASP A 247 -8.37 -8.01 -28.87
CA ASP A 247 -8.92 -9.33 -29.18
C ASP A 247 -7.87 -10.45 -29.17
N GLN A 248 -6.58 -10.10 -29.11
CA GLN A 248 -5.48 -11.05 -29.03
C GLN A 248 -5.25 -11.52 -27.59
N SER A 249 -4.64 -12.69 -27.44
CA SER A 249 -4.31 -13.29 -26.14
C SER A 249 -2.82 -13.17 -25.82
N SER A 250 -2.50 -12.87 -24.57
CA SER A 250 -1.13 -12.83 -24.04
C SER A 250 -0.95 -13.88 -22.96
N THR A 251 -0.03 -14.84 -23.16
CA THR A 251 0.27 -15.87 -22.15
C THR A 251 0.81 -15.26 -20.86
N PHE A 252 1.62 -14.20 -20.99
CA PHE A 252 2.16 -13.48 -19.84
C PHE A 252 1.06 -12.74 -19.09
N PHE A 253 0.17 -12.02 -19.79
CA PHE A 253 -0.99 -11.39 -19.16
C PHE A 253 -1.88 -12.42 -18.48
N ASP A 254 -2.15 -13.57 -19.09
CA ASP A 254 -2.98 -14.62 -18.50
C ASP A 254 -2.37 -15.11 -17.17
N VAL A 255 -1.05 -15.26 -17.09
CA VAL A 255 -0.36 -15.59 -15.84
C VAL A 255 -0.52 -14.49 -14.79
N VAL A 256 -0.27 -13.23 -15.16
CA VAL A 256 -0.38 -12.09 -14.25
C VAL A 256 -1.83 -11.91 -13.78
N TYR A 257 -2.79 -12.01 -14.69
CA TYR A 257 -4.23 -11.96 -14.43
C TYR A 257 -4.64 -13.05 -13.45
N ASN A 258 -4.27 -14.31 -13.69
CA ASN A 258 -4.58 -15.41 -12.80
C ASN A 258 -3.98 -15.19 -11.39
N ILE A 259 -2.75 -14.67 -11.29
CA ILE A 259 -2.16 -14.30 -9.99
C ILE A 259 -3.00 -13.24 -9.29
N LEU A 260 -3.44 -12.19 -10.01
CA LEU A 260 -4.25 -11.11 -9.44
C LEU A 260 -5.64 -11.61 -9.04
N ILE A 261 -6.32 -12.41 -9.86
CA ILE A 261 -7.64 -12.98 -9.54
C ILE A 261 -7.55 -13.96 -8.37
N ASP A 262 -6.56 -14.85 -8.32
CA ASP A 262 -6.36 -15.76 -7.19
C ASP A 262 -6.18 -15.03 -5.86
N ARG A 263 -5.59 -13.84 -5.91
CA ARG A 263 -5.40 -12.95 -4.76
C ARG A 263 -6.68 -12.19 -4.45
N TRP A 264 -7.39 -11.72 -5.47
CA TRP A 264 -8.70 -11.08 -5.35
C TRP A 264 -9.73 -12.00 -4.69
N THR A 265 -9.90 -13.24 -5.16
CA THR A 265 -10.87 -14.20 -4.60
C THR A 265 -10.62 -14.51 -3.13
N LYS A 266 -9.36 -14.40 -2.68
CA LYS A 266 -8.99 -14.58 -1.27
C LYS A 266 -9.18 -13.30 -0.44
N ASN A 267 -9.28 -12.15 -1.09
CA ASN A 267 -9.32 -10.84 -0.47
C ASN A 267 -10.70 -10.18 -0.45
N CYS A 268 -11.46 -10.34 -1.53
CA CYS A 268 -12.80 -9.80 -1.67
C CYS A 268 -13.71 -10.46 -0.65
N THR A 269 -14.30 -9.64 0.21
CA THR A 269 -15.29 -10.08 1.20
C THR A 269 -16.65 -9.47 0.86
N PRO A 270 -17.76 -10.06 1.33
CA PRO A 270 -19.09 -9.48 1.17
C PRO A 270 -19.17 -8.01 1.61
N LEU A 271 -18.35 -7.62 2.57
CA LEU A 271 -18.25 -6.25 3.09
C LEU A 271 -17.71 -5.26 2.04
N HIS A 272 -16.74 -5.68 1.22
CA HIS A 272 -16.23 -4.86 0.11
C HIS A 272 -17.34 -4.60 -0.92
N CYS A 273 -18.10 -5.64 -1.30
CA CYS A 273 -19.18 -5.53 -2.26
C CYS A 273 -20.35 -4.67 -1.74
N LEU A 274 -20.67 -4.77 -0.44
CA LEU A 274 -21.66 -3.92 0.20
C LEU A 274 -21.18 -2.46 0.26
N ALA A 275 -19.94 -2.21 0.70
CA ALA A 275 -19.38 -0.85 0.75
C ALA A 275 -19.31 -0.22 -0.66
N HIS A 276 -18.90 -0.98 -1.66
CA HIS A 276 -18.91 -0.57 -3.07
C HIS A 276 -20.34 -0.24 -3.53
N SER A 277 -21.32 -1.09 -3.21
CA SER A 277 -22.73 -0.83 -3.52
C SER A 277 -23.30 0.43 -2.86
N LEU A 278 -22.70 0.93 -1.78
CA LEU A 278 -23.16 2.13 -1.10
C LEU A 278 -22.46 3.40 -1.59
N ASN A 279 -21.53 3.32 -2.53
CA ASN A 279 -20.91 4.51 -3.09
C ASN A 279 -21.80 5.11 -4.20
N PRO A 280 -22.35 6.33 -4.04
CA PRO A 280 -23.25 6.95 -5.01
C PRO A 280 -22.61 7.18 -6.38
N LYS A 281 -21.28 7.38 -6.42
CA LYS A 281 -20.50 7.62 -7.64
C LYS A 281 -20.69 6.52 -8.69
N TYR A 282 -20.84 5.27 -8.25
CA TYR A 282 -20.94 4.10 -9.14
C TYR A 282 -22.32 3.94 -9.80
N TYR A 283 -23.25 4.86 -9.54
CA TYR A 283 -24.56 4.93 -10.18
C TYR A 283 -24.63 6.07 -11.21
N THR A 284 -23.53 6.79 -11.44
CA THR A 284 -23.46 7.93 -12.36
C THR A 284 -23.04 7.50 -13.76
N ASN A 285 -23.54 8.20 -14.78
CA ASN A 285 -23.14 7.95 -16.16
C ASN A 285 -21.65 8.25 -16.38
N GLN A 286 -21.11 9.23 -15.67
CA GLN A 286 -19.69 9.59 -15.67
C GLN A 286 -18.83 8.36 -15.34
N TRP A 287 -19.12 7.66 -14.23
CA TRP A 287 -18.38 6.47 -13.84
C TRP A 287 -18.58 5.29 -14.81
N ILE A 288 -19.81 5.06 -15.27
CA ILE A 288 -20.16 3.95 -16.16
C ILE A 288 -19.45 4.10 -17.51
N ASN A 289 -19.32 5.33 -18.02
CA ASN A 289 -18.73 5.59 -19.32
C ASN A 289 -17.19 5.65 -19.32
N GLU A 290 -16.55 5.69 -18.15
CA GLU A 290 -15.08 5.70 -18.04
C GLU A 290 -14.41 4.42 -18.55
N LEU A 291 -15.04 3.25 -18.33
CA LEU A 291 -14.54 1.97 -18.82
C LEU A 291 -15.67 1.14 -19.42
N LYS A 292 -15.38 0.53 -20.58
CA LYS A 292 -16.31 -0.36 -21.27
C LYS A 292 -16.62 -1.57 -20.38
N GLY A 293 -17.90 -1.91 -20.26
CA GLY A 293 -18.37 -3.07 -19.49
C GLY A 293 -18.72 -2.77 -18.03
N ARG A 294 -18.45 -1.56 -17.52
CA ARG A 294 -18.95 -1.14 -16.20
C ARG A 294 -20.48 -1.16 -16.19
N VAL A 295 -21.03 -1.68 -15.11
CA VAL A 295 -22.47 -1.62 -14.82
C VAL A 295 -22.65 -1.12 -13.38
N PRO A 296 -23.76 -0.43 -13.09
CA PRO A 296 -24.08 -0.06 -11.72
C PRO A 296 -24.07 -1.27 -10.77
N PRO A 297 -23.67 -1.11 -9.50
CA PRO A 297 -23.56 -2.22 -8.54
C PRO A 297 -24.84 -3.06 -8.34
N HIS A 298 -26.01 -2.48 -8.61
CA HIS A 298 -27.30 -3.19 -8.51
C HIS A 298 -27.62 -4.06 -9.73
N LYS A 299 -26.91 -3.89 -10.85
CA LYS A 299 -27.03 -4.69 -12.07
C LYS A 299 -25.92 -5.73 -12.20
N ASP A 300 -24.83 -5.56 -11.48
CA ASP A 300 -23.79 -6.57 -11.36
C ASP A 300 -24.28 -7.73 -10.47
N LYS A 301 -24.21 -8.96 -11.00
CA LYS A 301 -24.69 -10.16 -10.33
C LYS A 301 -23.79 -10.55 -9.15
N GLU A 302 -22.47 -10.52 -9.33
CA GLU A 302 -21.52 -10.90 -8.28
C GLU A 302 -21.62 -9.94 -7.10
N ILE A 303 -21.58 -8.63 -7.38
CA ILE A 303 -21.71 -7.61 -6.35
C ILE A 303 -23.07 -7.72 -5.65
N SER A 304 -24.13 -8.02 -6.39
CA SER A 304 -25.47 -8.17 -5.80
C SER A 304 -25.59 -9.40 -4.90
N ASP A 305 -25.06 -10.53 -5.31
CA ASP A 305 -25.09 -11.76 -4.53
C ASP A 305 -24.27 -11.60 -3.24
N GLU A 306 -23.07 -11.02 -3.33
CA GLU A 306 -22.21 -10.76 -2.17
C GLU A 306 -22.77 -9.68 -1.23
N ARG A 307 -23.32 -8.58 -1.77
CA ARG A 307 -24.05 -7.58 -0.97
C ARG A 307 -25.19 -8.23 -0.19
N ASN A 308 -26.00 -9.05 -0.85
CA ASN A 308 -27.14 -9.71 -0.22
C ASN A 308 -26.71 -10.73 0.85
N LYS A 309 -25.58 -11.43 0.66
CA LYS A 309 -24.97 -12.26 1.70
C LYS A 309 -24.55 -11.42 2.91
N CYS A 310 -23.92 -10.27 2.67
CA CYS A 310 -23.52 -9.33 3.72
C CYS A 310 -24.73 -8.81 4.51
N LEU A 311 -25.79 -8.37 3.81
CA LEU A 311 -27.01 -7.86 4.45
C LEU A 311 -27.75 -8.93 5.26
N LYS A 312 -27.79 -10.18 4.79
CA LYS A 312 -28.35 -11.30 5.58
C LYS A 312 -27.60 -11.55 6.87
N ARG A 313 -26.28 -11.37 6.86
CA ARG A 313 -25.42 -11.53 8.03
C ARG A 313 -25.58 -10.36 9.01
N TYR A 314 -25.69 -9.13 8.50
CA TYR A 314 -25.83 -7.93 9.32
C TYR A 314 -27.23 -7.76 9.90
N PHE A 315 -28.26 -8.14 9.13
CA PHE A 315 -29.68 -8.09 9.52
C PHE A 315 -30.26 -9.51 9.50
N PRO A 316 -30.10 -10.28 10.59
CA PRO A 316 -30.64 -11.64 10.68
C PRO A 316 -32.17 -11.65 10.65
N ASP A 317 -32.80 -10.63 11.25
CA ASP A 317 -34.25 -10.45 11.22
C ASP A 317 -34.77 -10.19 9.81
N ILE A 318 -35.85 -10.88 9.44
CA ILE A 318 -36.42 -10.83 8.10
C ILE A 318 -37.10 -9.48 7.83
N GLU A 319 -37.78 -8.91 8.82
CA GLU A 319 -38.54 -7.68 8.65
C GLU A 319 -37.60 -6.46 8.59
N GLU A 320 -36.55 -6.42 9.39
CA GLU A 320 -35.49 -5.42 9.26
C GLU A 320 -34.79 -5.52 7.90
N ARG A 321 -34.45 -6.74 7.47
CA ARG A 321 -33.80 -6.95 6.17
C ARG A 321 -34.68 -6.52 5.00
N LYS A 322 -36.01 -6.71 5.08
CA LYS A 322 -36.96 -6.19 4.08
C LYS A 322 -36.92 -4.66 4.00
N LYS A 323 -36.85 -3.97 5.14
CA LYS A 323 -36.74 -2.50 5.17
C LYS A 323 -35.44 -2.03 4.51
N VAL A 324 -34.31 -2.67 4.84
CA VAL A 324 -33.01 -2.35 4.22
C VAL A 324 -33.03 -2.59 2.71
N HIS A 325 -33.61 -3.69 2.25
CA HIS A 325 -33.75 -3.96 0.82
C HIS A 325 -34.63 -2.92 0.12
N ALA A 326 -35.71 -2.46 0.76
CA ALA A 326 -36.56 -1.41 0.22
C ALA A 326 -35.81 -0.07 0.10
N GLU A 327 -35.10 0.34 1.15
CA GLU A 327 -34.27 1.55 1.13
C GLU A 327 -33.16 1.45 0.06
N PHE A 328 -32.50 0.30 -0.04
CA PHE A 328 -31.50 0.07 -1.09
C PHE A 328 -32.11 0.12 -2.50
N GLY A 329 -33.33 -0.39 -2.67
CA GLY A 329 -34.09 -0.28 -3.92
C GLY A 329 -34.37 1.18 -4.31
N ILE A 330 -34.74 2.02 -3.35
CA ILE A 330 -34.96 3.46 -3.57
C ILE A 330 -33.66 4.16 -3.98
N PHE A 331 -32.57 3.92 -3.24
CA PHE A 331 -31.25 4.46 -3.54
C PHE A 331 -30.72 4.05 -4.93
N SER A 332 -30.71 2.74 -5.19
CA SER A 332 -30.16 2.15 -6.41
C SER A 332 -31.01 2.43 -7.63
N GLY A 333 -32.33 2.51 -7.45
CA GLY A 333 -33.31 2.88 -8.48
C GLY A 333 -33.43 4.39 -8.70
N GLN A 334 -32.70 5.21 -7.93
CA GLN A 334 -32.71 6.68 -8.04
C GLN A 334 -34.12 7.28 -7.86
N ILE A 335 -34.92 6.68 -6.98
CA ILE A 335 -36.31 7.07 -6.77
C ILE A 335 -36.36 8.19 -5.74
N ASN A 336 -37.08 9.28 -6.02
CA ASN A 336 -37.31 10.42 -5.11
C ASN A 336 -36.04 11.18 -4.70
N PHE A 337 -35.04 11.25 -5.59
CA PHE A 337 -33.85 12.11 -5.44
C PHE A 337 -34.01 13.36 -6.31
N ASP A 338 -33.72 14.54 -5.76
CA ASP A 338 -33.71 15.79 -6.52
C ASP A 338 -32.49 15.91 -7.44
N VAL A 339 -32.48 16.93 -8.30
CA VAL A 339 -31.41 17.13 -9.29
C VAL A 339 -30.05 17.36 -8.63
N ASP A 340 -29.99 18.14 -7.55
CA ASP A 340 -28.74 18.46 -6.85
C ASP A 340 -28.13 17.19 -6.25
N SER A 341 -28.96 16.38 -5.58
CA SER A 341 -28.56 15.09 -5.02
C SER A 341 -28.04 14.12 -6.09
N MET A 342 -28.51 14.22 -7.33
CA MET A 342 -28.08 13.38 -8.45
C MET A 342 -26.76 13.85 -9.05
N GLU A 343 -26.55 15.16 -9.20
CA GLU A 343 -25.28 15.73 -9.67
C GLU A 343 -24.15 15.51 -8.65
N GLU A 344 -24.46 15.70 -7.37
CA GLU A 344 -23.49 15.60 -6.28
C GLU A 344 -22.96 14.18 -6.04
N ARG A 345 -23.60 13.13 -6.59
CA ARG A 345 -23.08 11.75 -6.50
C ARG A 345 -21.69 11.60 -7.10
N TRP A 346 -21.35 12.43 -8.07
CA TRP A 346 -20.04 12.40 -8.74
C TRP A 346 -18.99 13.25 -8.01
N THR A 347 -19.40 14.38 -7.47
CA THR A 347 -18.50 15.44 -6.99
C THR A 347 -18.26 15.40 -5.49
N LEU A 348 -19.27 15.02 -4.68
CA LEU A 348 -19.13 14.93 -3.24
C LEU A 348 -18.42 13.64 -2.83
N ASP A 349 -17.73 13.71 -1.68
CA ASP A 349 -17.28 12.51 -0.99
C ASP A 349 -18.49 11.60 -0.67
N PRO A 350 -18.40 10.28 -0.91
CA PRO A 350 -19.52 9.37 -0.71
C PRO A 350 -20.15 9.46 0.69
N MET A 351 -19.34 9.61 1.74
CA MET A 351 -19.85 9.70 3.11
C MET A 351 -20.61 11.01 3.32
N LEU A 352 -20.09 12.13 2.81
CA LEU A 352 -20.77 13.43 2.86
C LEU A 352 -22.10 13.40 2.10
N TRP A 353 -22.13 12.75 0.93
CA TRP A 353 -23.37 12.59 0.16
C TRP A 353 -24.45 11.88 0.99
N TRP A 354 -24.10 10.80 1.70
CA TRP A 354 -25.04 10.12 2.59
C TRP A 354 -25.49 10.99 3.75
N LEU A 355 -24.62 11.82 4.33
CA LEU A 355 -25.00 12.72 5.42
C LEU A 355 -25.98 13.81 4.98
N VAL A 356 -25.83 14.32 3.75
CA VAL A 356 -26.71 15.37 3.19
C VAL A 356 -28.03 14.78 2.68
N HIS A 357 -27.95 13.74 1.85
CA HIS A 357 -29.10 13.24 1.06
C HIS A 357 -29.72 11.95 1.60
N GLY A 358 -29.06 11.29 2.55
CA GLY A 358 -29.49 9.97 3.05
C GLY A 358 -30.59 10.00 4.11
N SER A 359 -31.07 11.17 4.53
CA SER A 359 -32.03 11.29 5.65
C SER A 359 -33.36 10.56 5.43
N SER A 360 -33.77 10.39 4.17
CA SER A 360 -34.96 9.63 3.78
C SER A 360 -34.77 8.10 3.83
N LEU A 361 -33.53 7.63 3.99
CA LEU A 361 -33.12 6.23 4.01
C LEU A 361 -32.30 5.94 5.28
N PRO A 362 -32.90 6.04 6.48
CA PRO A 362 -32.16 6.11 7.74
C PRO A 362 -31.35 4.84 8.05
N ILE A 363 -31.85 3.66 7.68
CA ILE A 363 -31.14 2.40 7.95
C ILE A 363 -29.92 2.30 7.03
N LEU A 364 -30.11 2.62 5.76
CA LEU A 364 -29.08 2.57 4.74
C LEU A 364 -28.03 3.67 4.93
N GLN A 365 -28.44 4.87 5.32
CA GLN A 365 -27.55 5.97 5.69
C GLN A 365 -26.63 5.57 6.84
N THR A 366 -27.19 4.98 7.90
CA THR A 366 -26.41 4.49 9.05
C THR A 366 -25.38 3.44 8.60
N LEU A 367 -25.78 2.52 7.73
CA LEU A 367 -24.89 1.50 7.19
C LEU A 367 -23.80 2.10 6.29
N ALA A 368 -24.16 3.05 5.44
CA ALA A 368 -23.25 3.70 4.51
C ALA A 368 -22.18 4.51 5.25
N VAL A 369 -22.56 5.34 6.21
CA VAL A 369 -21.57 6.11 6.99
C VAL A 369 -20.60 5.16 7.72
N LYS A 370 -21.11 4.07 8.32
CA LYS A 370 -20.28 3.05 8.98
C LYS A 370 -19.27 2.39 8.03
N LEU A 371 -19.70 2.03 6.82
CA LEU A 371 -18.89 1.26 5.86
C LEU A 371 -17.98 2.12 4.99
N LEU A 372 -18.46 3.29 4.57
CA LEU A 372 -17.69 4.23 3.76
C LEU A 372 -16.51 4.79 4.56
N GLY A 373 -16.63 4.90 5.89
CA GLY A 373 -15.58 5.29 6.83
C GLY A 373 -14.55 4.20 7.17
N GLN A 374 -14.60 3.02 6.54
CA GLN A 374 -13.70 1.92 6.87
C GLN A 374 -12.38 1.93 6.06
N PRO A 375 -11.22 1.67 6.68
CA PRO A 375 -10.00 1.36 5.97
C PRO A 375 -10.06 -0.05 5.36
N CYS A 376 -9.06 -0.40 4.55
CA CYS A 376 -8.91 -1.73 3.96
C CYS A 376 -7.56 -2.41 4.27
N SER A 377 -6.74 -1.80 5.12
CA SER A 377 -5.38 -2.27 5.40
C SER A 377 -5.04 -2.27 6.88
N SER A 378 -4.29 -3.30 7.31
CA SER A 378 -3.65 -3.35 8.64
C SER A 378 -2.23 -2.77 8.64
N SER A 379 -1.64 -2.49 7.47
CA SER A 379 -0.25 -2.01 7.33
C SER A 379 0.02 -0.67 8.01
N CYS A 380 -1.00 0.20 8.07
CA CYS A 380 -0.92 1.47 8.80
C CYS A 380 -0.66 1.27 10.31
N ALA A 381 -1.13 0.16 10.90
CA ALA A 381 -0.80 -0.20 12.27
C ALA A 381 0.65 -0.71 12.40
N GLU A 382 1.20 -1.40 11.39
CA GLU A 382 2.58 -1.89 11.37
C GLU A 382 3.61 -0.75 11.26
N ARG A 383 3.26 0.36 10.58
CA ARG A 383 4.11 1.57 10.54
C ARG A 383 4.41 2.10 11.94
N ASN A 384 3.45 2.00 12.87
CA ASN A 384 3.66 2.41 14.26
C ASN A 384 4.68 1.51 14.99
N TRP A 385 4.88 0.26 14.56
CA TRP A 385 5.77 -0.71 15.23
C TRP A 385 7.25 -0.45 14.94
N LYS A 386 7.61 0.24 13.85
CA LYS A 386 8.99 0.70 13.65
C LYS A 386 9.42 1.67 14.75
N THR A 387 8.49 2.45 15.28
CA THR A 387 8.72 3.31 16.45
C THR A 387 8.87 2.50 17.75
N TYR A 388 8.21 1.34 17.86
CA TYR A 388 8.41 0.41 18.98
C TYR A 388 9.86 -0.08 19.04
N ALA A 389 10.46 -0.42 17.89
CA ALA A 389 11.87 -0.83 17.82
C ALA A 389 12.83 0.29 18.26
N PHE A 390 12.43 1.57 18.14
CA PHE A 390 13.19 2.71 18.65
C PHE A 390 13.07 2.85 20.19
N VAL A 391 11.86 2.68 20.74
CA VAL A 391 11.60 2.74 22.19
C VAL A 391 12.16 1.53 22.95
N HIS A 392 12.14 0.35 22.32
CA HIS A 392 12.58 -0.92 22.89
C HIS A 392 13.48 -1.68 21.91
N SER A 393 14.79 -1.43 22.00
CA SER A 393 15.82 -2.11 21.20
C SER A 393 16.74 -2.95 22.08
N LEU A 394 17.38 -3.98 21.51
CA LEU A 394 18.41 -4.80 22.18
C LEU A 394 19.54 -3.96 22.82
N LYS A 395 19.76 -2.71 22.36
CA LYS A 395 20.76 -1.77 22.88
C LYS A 395 20.29 -0.93 24.09
N ARG A 396 18.98 -0.81 24.39
CA ARG A 396 18.42 0.00 25.50
C ARG A 396 17.42 -0.81 26.35
N ASN A 397 17.91 -1.75 27.14
CA ASN A 397 17.07 -2.67 27.93
C ASN A 397 17.03 -2.35 29.45
N LYS A 398 16.24 -1.35 29.86
CA LYS A 398 15.84 -1.16 31.28
C LYS A 398 14.35 -0.83 31.49
N ILE A 399 13.52 -0.95 30.45
CA ILE A 399 12.08 -0.63 30.52
C ILE A 399 11.30 -1.94 30.69
N THR A 400 10.31 -1.97 31.60
CA THR A 400 9.41 -3.13 31.75
C THR A 400 8.46 -3.22 30.56
N PRO A 401 8.00 -4.42 30.14
CA PRO A 401 7.07 -4.57 29.02
C PRO A 401 5.84 -3.66 29.13
N LYS A 402 5.23 -3.60 30.32
CA LYS A 402 4.08 -2.74 30.58
C LYS A 402 4.38 -1.25 30.33
N ARG A 403 5.54 -0.77 30.77
CA ARG A 403 5.93 0.64 30.55
C ARG A 403 6.29 0.92 29.09
N ALA A 404 6.80 -0.08 28.36
CA ALA A 404 7.00 0.04 26.91
C ALA A 404 5.66 0.12 26.17
N GLU A 405 4.67 -0.72 26.52
CA GLU A 405 3.31 -0.66 25.98
C GLU A 405 2.65 0.70 26.23
N ASP A 406 2.75 1.23 27.46
CA ASP A 406 2.18 2.54 27.81
C ASP A 406 2.87 3.69 27.04
N LEU A 407 4.19 3.65 26.89
CA LEU A 407 4.94 4.63 26.10
C LEU A 407 4.54 4.60 24.62
N VAL A 408 4.34 3.41 24.06
CA VAL A 408 3.92 3.22 22.67
C VAL A 408 2.50 3.73 22.49
N PHE A 409 1.61 3.44 23.43
CA PHE A 409 0.26 3.98 23.42
C PHE A 409 0.26 5.52 23.37
N VAL A 410 1.01 6.17 24.28
CA VAL A 410 1.09 7.64 24.33
C VAL A 410 1.72 8.19 23.06
N HIS A 411 2.86 7.64 22.63
CA HIS A 411 3.57 8.12 21.44
C HIS A 411 2.71 7.97 20.18
N CYS A 412 2.13 6.80 19.94
CA CYS A 412 1.28 6.55 18.78
C CYS A 412 0.05 7.45 18.77
N ASN A 413 -0.66 7.60 19.90
CA ASN A 413 -1.84 8.46 19.94
C ASN A 413 -1.50 9.95 19.80
N LEU A 414 -0.41 10.44 20.40
CA LEU A 414 0.04 11.83 20.20
C LEU A 414 0.37 12.10 18.72
N ARG A 415 1.03 11.15 18.07
CA ARG A 415 1.33 11.19 16.64
C ARG A 415 0.05 11.22 15.80
N LEU A 416 -0.90 10.32 16.05
CA LEU A 416 -2.20 10.30 15.36
C LEU A 416 -3.02 11.58 15.61
N LEU A 417 -2.92 12.19 16.79
CA LEU A 417 -3.57 13.48 17.08
C LEU A 417 -2.90 14.63 16.35
N SER A 418 -1.56 14.65 16.23
CA SER A 418 -0.86 15.68 15.46
C SER A 418 -1.24 15.65 13.98
N ARG A 419 -1.48 14.45 13.42
CA ARG A 419 -1.91 14.27 12.02
C ARG A 419 -3.23 14.96 11.68
N ARG A 420 -4.05 15.24 12.68
CA ARG A 420 -5.36 15.91 12.51
C ARG A 420 -5.26 17.43 12.49
N ARG A 421 -4.07 18.00 12.75
CA ARG A 421 -3.85 19.45 12.73
C ARG A 421 -3.49 19.90 11.33
N ASP A 422 -3.98 21.06 10.90
CA ASP A 422 -3.60 21.64 9.62
C ASP A 422 -2.08 21.88 9.51
N GLU A 423 -1.44 22.18 10.64
CA GLU A 423 0.02 22.32 10.78
C GLU A 423 0.78 21.07 10.32
N TYR A 424 0.21 19.88 10.51
CA TYR A 424 0.81 18.63 10.06
C TYR A 424 0.70 18.44 8.55
N ASN A 425 -0.32 19.02 7.91
CA ASN A 425 -0.54 18.90 6.46
C ASN A 425 -0.03 20.10 5.66
N LYS A 426 0.24 21.24 6.29
CA LYS A 426 0.56 22.51 5.60
C LYS A 426 1.64 23.35 6.29
N GLY A 427 2.10 22.95 7.49
CA GLY A 427 3.07 23.71 8.28
C GLY A 427 4.53 23.40 7.97
N LYS A 428 5.44 24.13 8.61
CA LYS A 428 6.90 23.93 8.48
C LYS A 428 7.38 22.55 8.94
N THR A 429 6.62 21.90 9.83
CA THR A 429 6.84 20.52 10.33
C THR A 429 5.83 19.55 9.72
N GLN A 430 5.37 19.80 8.49
CA GLN A 430 4.42 18.95 7.80
C GLN A 430 4.98 17.51 7.73
N LYS A 431 4.14 16.51 8.04
CA LYS A 431 4.50 15.09 7.93
C LYS A 431 5.81 14.72 8.64
N TRP A 432 6.18 15.40 9.73
CA TRP A 432 7.46 15.24 10.45
C TRP A 432 7.77 13.80 10.91
N ASP A 433 6.76 12.96 11.05
CA ASP A 433 6.83 11.56 11.49
C ASP A 433 6.91 10.57 10.32
N ILE A 434 6.74 11.04 9.07
CA ILE A 434 6.81 10.27 7.84
C ILE A 434 8.25 10.35 7.33
N GLY A 435 8.95 9.20 7.33
CA GLY A 435 10.41 9.15 7.18
C GLY A 435 11.07 9.27 8.55
N GLY A 436 11.23 8.13 9.22
CA GLY A 436 11.59 8.06 10.64
C GLY A 436 12.76 8.97 11.02
N ASP A 437 12.69 9.51 12.23
CA ASP A 437 13.64 10.45 12.84
C ASP A 437 15.11 9.98 12.68
N SER A 438 15.73 10.31 11.55
CA SER A 438 17.18 10.43 11.42
C SER A 438 17.54 11.88 11.75
N TRP A 439 17.33 12.23 13.02
CA TRP A 439 17.92 13.40 13.64
C TRP A 439 19.18 12.95 14.36
N ASP A 440 20.32 13.04 13.68
CA ASP A 440 21.59 13.34 14.35
C ASP A 440 21.97 14.75 13.85
N GLU A 441 21.91 15.71 14.75
CA GLU A 441 21.99 17.16 14.50
C GLU A 441 23.46 17.64 14.42
N PRO A 442 23.75 18.95 14.23
CA PRO A 442 24.52 19.52 13.12
C PRO A 442 25.95 19.95 13.52
N PHE A 443 26.72 20.45 12.56
CA PHE A 443 28.09 20.99 12.68
C PHE A 443 29.28 20.01 12.63
N GLY A 444 29.98 20.05 11.49
CA GLY A 444 31.43 20.01 11.31
C GLY A 444 32.28 18.98 12.08
N GLY A 445 32.91 18.06 11.35
CA GLY A 445 34.14 17.39 11.79
C GLY A 445 34.28 15.96 11.27
N GLY A 446 35.29 15.72 10.43
CA GLY A 446 35.52 14.44 9.77
C GLY A 446 35.86 13.27 10.70
N GLY A 447 35.47 12.07 10.27
CA GLY A 447 35.89 10.81 10.86
C GLY A 447 35.13 9.62 10.27
N PRO A 448 35.80 8.55 9.80
CA PRO A 448 35.22 7.57 8.88
C PRO A 448 34.48 6.44 9.61
N GLY A 449 33.36 6.01 9.03
CA GLY A 449 32.84 4.66 9.23
C GLY A 449 31.79 4.49 10.32
N LEU A 450 30.53 4.75 9.97
CA LEU A 450 29.42 3.91 10.44
C LEU A 450 28.37 3.85 9.34
N LEU A 451 28.17 2.65 8.78
CA LEU A 451 27.18 2.34 7.75
C LEU A 451 25.78 2.68 8.25
N GLU A 452 25.28 3.86 7.91
CA GLU A 452 23.86 4.20 8.06
C GLU A 452 23.07 3.53 6.93
N ILE A 453 22.38 2.47 7.31
CA ILE A 453 21.35 1.81 6.51
C ILE A 453 20.20 2.82 6.36
N ALA A 454 20.15 3.49 5.20
CA ALA A 454 19.01 4.32 4.82
C ALA A 454 17.74 3.45 4.78
N ASN A 455 17.02 3.45 5.89
CA ASN A 455 15.81 2.68 6.11
C ASN A 455 14.57 3.46 5.64
N LEU A 456 14.65 4.13 4.48
CA LEU A 456 13.57 4.98 3.95
C LEU A 456 12.32 4.15 3.62
N SER A 457 11.23 4.41 4.35
CA SER A 457 9.92 3.82 4.09
C SER A 457 9.45 4.23 2.69
N LEU A 458 8.43 3.53 2.20
CA LEU A 458 7.76 3.82 0.94
C LEU A 458 7.19 5.24 0.85
N ASP A 459 7.37 6.13 1.82
CA ASP A 459 6.56 7.34 1.92
C ASP A 459 7.05 8.48 1.01
N GLU A 460 6.18 8.79 0.04
CA GLU A 460 6.02 9.98 -0.83
C GLU A 460 7.12 10.48 -1.81
N PRO A 461 6.79 10.63 -3.12
CA PRO A 461 7.62 11.26 -4.15
C PRO A 461 7.50 12.80 -4.27
N GLU A 462 6.64 13.50 -3.50
CA GLU A 462 6.59 14.98 -3.56
C GLU A 462 7.89 15.64 -3.07
N MET A 463 8.67 14.95 -2.22
CA MET A 463 10.02 15.36 -1.86
C MET A 463 11.06 15.09 -2.97
N GLU A 464 10.75 14.29 -3.99
CA GLU A 464 11.60 14.16 -5.18
C GLU A 464 11.43 15.35 -6.14
N LEU A 465 10.28 16.05 -6.11
CA LEU A 465 10.04 17.26 -6.91
C LEU A 465 10.56 18.55 -6.24
N ARG A 466 10.40 18.69 -4.92
CA ARG A 466 10.85 19.89 -4.20
C ARG A 466 12.36 20.08 -4.12
N LEU A 467 13.14 19.00 -4.26
CA LEU A 467 14.60 19.10 -4.35
C LEU A 467 15.08 19.60 -5.73
N VAL A 468 14.22 19.59 -6.75
CA VAL A 468 14.56 20.07 -8.10
C VAL A 468 14.24 21.56 -8.26
N GLU A 469 13.28 22.10 -7.49
CA GLU A 469 12.87 23.51 -7.61
C GLU A 469 13.68 24.49 -6.73
N ILE A 470 14.46 24.00 -5.74
CA ILE A 470 15.26 24.87 -4.87
C ILE A 470 16.65 25.20 -5.46
N ASP A 471 17.14 24.45 -6.45
CA ASP A 471 18.42 24.71 -7.14
C ASP A 471 18.27 25.64 -8.38
N GLY A 472 17.14 26.35 -8.51
CA GLY A 472 16.81 27.16 -9.69
C GLY A 472 16.92 28.68 -9.54
N GLU A 473 17.10 29.22 -8.33
CA GLU A 473 17.17 30.67 -8.09
C GLU A 473 18.28 31.02 -7.11
N ASP A 474 19.53 30.97 -7.58
CA ASP A 474 20.61 31.78 -7.03
C ASP A 474 21.52 32.26 -8.17
N ASN A 475 21.04 33.23 -8.93
CA ASN A 475 21.92 34.11 -9.69
C ASN A 475 22.09 35.36 -8.86
N GLY A 476 23.21 35.41 -8.13
CA GLY A 476 23.65 36.59 -7.43
C GLY A 476 23.87 37.77 -8.37
N GLU A 477 23.41 38.93 -7.92
CA GLU A 477 24.02 40.21 -8.24
C GLU A 477 24.26 40.93 -6.92
N GLU A 478 25.49 40.82 -6.41
CA GLU A 478 26.04 41.78 -5.45
C GLU A 478 26.80 42.88 -6.23
N ASP A 479 26.29 44.09 -6.02
CA ASP A 479 26.99 45.35 -5.74
C ASP A 479 27.58 46.28 -6.83
N ASP A 480 27.23 47.55 -6.58
CA ASP A 480 27.94 48.82 -6.79
C ASP A 480 27.89 49.53 -8.16
N VAL A 481 27.24 50.71 -8.20
CA VAL A 481 27.87 52.06 -8.11
C VAL A 481 26.86 53.15 -8.51
N MET A 482 26.68 54.12 -7.60
CA MET A 482 26.04 55.47 -7.68
C MET A 482 24.53 55.61 -7.77
#